data_AF-A0A6B0XU85-F1
#
_entry.id   AF-A0A6B0XU85-F1
#
_cell.length_a   1.000
_cell.length_b   1.000
_cell.length_c   1.000
_cell.angle_alpha   90.00
_cell.angle_beta   90.00
_cell.angle_gamma   90.00
#
_symmetry.space_group_name_H-M   'P 1'
#
loop_
_entity.id
_entity.type
_entity.pdbx_description
1 polymer ?
#
loop_
_entity_poly.entity_id
_entity_poly.type
_entity_poly.pdbx_seq_one_letter_code
_entity_poly.pdbx_strand_id
1 'polypeptide(L)'
;MDELLDRLAGDGARRLPSRAEVEGIQESLNSLARHLLASEEAARAAGEQSAGQDAADQMNQLAQQQQAVTQETSSLLMPGPRPSGEERRREEIARRQEEVAEELGELEDPEGDLLGRPEEMAEEAAELARQLELEGPTQETLERQRQLFRRMLDAGRSLEDEDLDPNERESREATAPPGIPQPIDPDLLRGRRYPAPSEALLRELPLFYRSLIFEYFDRLNRVPPAGAEARREP
;
A
#
# COMPACT_ATOMS: atom_id res chain seq x y z
N MET A 1 -4.80 -48.39 43.48
CA MET A 1 -5.83 -47.99 42.49
C MET A 1 -6.97 -47.23 43.15
N ASP A 2 -7.32 -47.51 44.41
CA ASP A 2 -8.40 -46.79 45.12
C ASP A 2 -8.07 -45.34 45.51
N GLU A 3 -6.81 -44.99 45.82
CA GLU A 3 -6.41 -43.60 46.13
C GLU A 3 -6.49 -42.63 44.94
N LEU A 4 -6.42 -43.13 43.70
CA LEU A 4 -6.55 -42.30 42.49
C LEU A 4 -8.01 -42.07 42.10
N LEU A 5 -8.92 -42.94 42.54
CA LEU A 5 -10.36 -42.78 42.31
C LEU A 5 -11.02 -41.90 43.38
N ASP A 6 -10.47 -41.87 44.60
CA ASP A 6 -10.95 -40.98 45.67
C ASP A 6 -10.62 -39.50 45.39
N ARG A 7 -9.47 -39.22 44.76
CA ARG A 7 -9.13 -37.86 44.29
C ARG A 7 -9.92 -37.39 43.07
N LEU A 8 -10.48 -38.31 42.28
CA LEU A 8 -11.39 -37.97 41.18
C LEU A 8 -12.85 -37.82 41.64
N ALA A 9 -13.20 -38.40 42.79
CA ALA A 9 -14.53 -38.30 43.38
C ALA A 9 -14.69 -37.10 44.34
N GLY A 10 -13.58 -36.56 44.85
CA GLY A 10 -13.58 -35.59 45.96
C GLY A 10 -13.76 -34.10 45.63
N ASP A 11 -13.68 -33.65 44.37
CA ASP A 11 -13.79 -32.20 44.09
C ASP A 11 -14.45 -31.87 42.74
N GLY A 12 -15.39 -32.72 42.34
CA GLY A 12 -16.25 -32.54 41.17
C GLY A 12 -17.46 -31.63 41.41
N ALA A 13 -17.39 -30.69 42.37
CA ALA A 13 -18.31 -29.58 42.32
C ALA A 13 -17.92 -28.77 41.08
N ARG A 14 -18.77 -28.77 40.05
CA ARG A 14 -18.73 -27.77 38.98
C ARG A 14 -18.84 -26.41 39.65
N ARG A 15 -17.72 -25.85 40.09
CA ARG A 15 -17.60 -24.46 40.46
C ARG A 15 -17.83 -23.74 39.15
N LEU A 16 -19.06 -23.28 38.96
CA LEU A 16 -19.36 -22.34 37.88
C LEU A 16 -18.35 -21.21 38.08
N PRO A 17 -17.53 -20.90 37.06
CA PRO A 17 -16.52 -19.86 37.20
C PRO A 17 -17.25 -18.61 37.70
N SER A 18 -16.72 -18.03 38.77
CA SER A 18 -17.25 -16.79 39.30
C SER A 18 -17.22 -15.75 38.18
N ARG A 19 -18.14 -14.78 38.23
CA ARG A 19 -18.23 -13.73 37.21
C ARG A 19 -16.88 -13.04 36.96
N ALA A 20 -16.08 -12.85 38.01
CA ALA A 20 -14.74 -12.29 37.94
C ALA A 20 -13.73 -13.21 37.21
N GLU A 21 -13.83 -14.53 37.36
CA GLU A 21 -12.98 -15.49 36.65
C GLU A 21 -13.35 -15.56 35.16
N VAL A 22 -14.64 -15.46 34.81
CA VAL A 22 -15.10 -15.39 33.41
C VAL A 22 -14.64 -14.09 32.75
N GLU A 23 -14.74 -12.96 33.43
CA GLU A 23 -14.27 -11.65 32.94
C GLU A 23 -12.75 -11.66 32.70
N GLY A 24 -11.95 -12.25 33.59
CA GLY A 24 -10.50 -12.40 33.39
C GLY A 24 -10.12 -13.32 32.22
N ILE A 25 -10.86 -14.41 32.00
CA ILE A 25 -10.66 -15.29 30.84
C ILE A 25 -11.00 -14.54 29.53
N GLN A 26 -12.06 -13.73 29.51
CA GLN A 26 -12.40 -12.92 28.33
C GLN A 26 -11.37 -11.83 28.04
N GLU A 27 -10.82 -11.17 29.06
CA GLU A 27 -9.76 -10.17 28.88
C GLU A 27 -8.47 -10.80 28.35
N SER A 28 -8.06 -11.96 28.87
CA SER A 28 -6.88 -12.69 28.38
C SER A 28 -7.04 -13.22 26.95
N LEU A 29 -8.24 -13.66 26.55
CA LEU A 29 -8.50 -14.05 25.17
C LEU A 29 -8.49 -12.83 24.24
N ASN A 30 -9.06 -11.70 24.66
CA ASN A 30 -9.02 -10.46 23.89
C ASN A 30 -7.61 -9.89 23.74
N SER A 31 -6.78 -9.96 24.80
CA SER A 31 -5.39 -9.52 24.72
C SER A 31 -4.56 -10.43 23.80
N LEU A 32 -4.79 -11.75 23.86
CA LEU A 32 -4.16 -12.71 22.95
C LEU A 32 -4.58 -12.47 21.50
N ALA A 33 -5.86 -12.26 21.21
CA ALA A 33 -6.34 -11.96 19.86
C ALA A 33 -5.75 -10.65 19.32
N ARG A 34 -5.61 -9.60 20.15
CA ARG A 34 -4.95 -8.36 19.77
C ARG A 34 -3.46 -8.54 19.50
N HIS A 35 -2.78 -9.37 20.29
CA HIS A 35 -1.38 -9.69 20.04
C HIS A 35 -1.18 -10.50 18.76
N LEU A 36 -2.09 -11.44 18.47
CA LEU A 36 -2.04 -12.20 17.22
C LEU A 36 -2.25 -11.28 16.02
N LEU A 37 -3.26 -10.41 16.04
CA LEU A 37 -3.50 -9.43 14.98
C LEU A 37 -2.31 -8.48 14.79
N ALA A 38 -1.78 -7.91 15.88
CA ALA A 38 -0.60 -7.03 15.80
C ALA A 38 0.66 -7.77 15.32
N SER A 39 0.82 -9.06 15.68
CA SER A 39 1.93 -9.88 15.21
C SER A 39 1.78 -10.29 13.74
N GLU A 40 0.54 -10.48 13.28
CA GLU A 40 0.21 -10.78 11.89
C GLU A 40 0.46 -9.54 11.03
N GLU A 41 -0.01 -8.37 11.45
CA GLU A 41 0.27 -7.08 10.81
C GLU A 41 1.79 -6.78 10.77
N ALA A 42 2.51 -7.01 11.87
CA ALA A 42 3.96 -6.80 11.91
C ALA A 42 4.74 -7.80 11.06
N ALA A 43 4.30 -9.06 11.00
CA ALA A 43 4.92 -10.09 10.16
C ALA A 43 4.62 -9.84 8.67
N ARG A 44 3.43 -9.34 8.35
CA ARG A 44 3.02 -8.96 7.01
C ARG A 44 3.83 -7.75 6.53
N ALA A 45 3.90 -6.68 7.31
CA ALA A 45 4.70 -5.50 7.01
C ALA A 45 6.20 -5.81 6.87
N ALA A 46 6.75 -6.71 7.70
CA ALA A 46 8.14 -7.13 7.58
C ALA A 46 8.42 -8.01 6.35
N GLY A 47 7.43 -8.80 5.90
CA GLY A 47 7.51 -9.59 4.67
C GLY A 47 7.35 -8.73 3.42
N GLU A 48 6.44 -7.76 3.46
CA GLU A 48 6.18 -6.78 2.39
C GLU A 48 7.42 -5.90 2.15
N GLN A 49 8.06 -5.39 3.22
CA GLN A 49 9.29 -4.58 3.10
C GLN A 49 10.47 -5.31 2.47
N SER A 50 10.61 -6.63 2.69
CA SER A 50 11.70 -7.39 2.06
C SER A 50 11.36 -7.73 0.60
N ALA A 51 10.10 -8.03 0.31
CA ALA A 51 9.65 -8.35 -1.04
C ALA A 51 9.67 -7.11 -1.96
N GLY A 52 9.31 -5.93 -1.45
CA GLY A 52 9.37 -4.65 -2.16
C GLY A 52 10.79 -4.29 -2.61
N GLN A 53 11.76 -4.40 -1.69
CA GLN A 53 13.18 -4.17 -2.01
C GLN A 53 13.72 -5.13 -3.05
N ASP A 54 13.42 -6.43 -2.91
CA ASP A 54 13.85 -7.44 -3.86
C ASP A 54 13.23 -7.20 -5.26
N ALA A 55 11.97 -6.76 -5.32
CA ALA A 55 11.30 -6.41 -6.57
C ALA A 55 11.86 -5.12 -7.18
N ALA A 56 12.16 -4.10 -6.37
CA ALA A 56 12.79 -2.86 -6.81
C ALA A 56 14.17 -3.12 -7.43
N ASP A 57 14.99 -3.95 -6.79
CA ASP A 57 16.31 -4.34 -7.28
C ASP A 57 16.20 -5.09 -8.62
N GLN A 58 15.25 -6.01 -8.76
CA GLN A 58 14.97 -6.73 -10.00
C GLN A 58 14.51 -5.77 -11.11
N MET A 59 13.59 -4.85 -10.80
CA MET A 59 13.11 -3.83 -11.74
C MET A 59 14.25 -2.91 -12.21
N ASN A 60 15.14 -2.51 -11.29
CA ASN A 60 16.33 -1.72 -11.60
C ASN A 60 17.31 -2.48 -12.51
N GLN A 61 17.44 -3.80 -12.35
CA GLN A 61 18.24 -4.64 -13.24
C GLN A 61 17.61 -4.71 -14.65
N LEU A 62 16.29 -4.92 -14.74
CA LEU A 62 15.57 -4.92 -16.01
C LEU A 62 15.65 -3.59 -16.75
N ALA A 63 15.53 -2.48 -16.04
CA ALA A 63 15.71 -1.14 -16.61
C ALA A 63 17.11 -1.00 -17.24
N GLN A 64 18.16 -1.52 -16.61
CA GLN A 64 19.51 -1.51 -17.17
C GLN A 64 19.62 -2.37 -18.44
N GLN A 65 18.99 -3.54 -18.45
CA GLN A 65 18.92 -4.41 -19.63
C GLN A 65 18.20 -3.71 -20.78
N GLN A 66 17.03 -3.11 -20.52
CA GLN A 66 16.27 -2.32 -21.48
C GLN A 66 17.09 -1.13 -22.02
N GLN A 67 17.86 -0.46 -21.17
CA GLN A 67 18.74 0.64 -21.59
C GLN A 67 19.82 0.16 -22.56
N ALA A 68 20.39 -1.02 -22.34
CA ALA A 68 21.38 -1.61 -23.24
C ALA A 68 20.77 -1.92 -24.60
N VAL A 69 19.61 -2.59 -24.63
CA VAL A 69 18.85 -2.88 -25.86
C VAL A 69 18.49 -1.60 -26.61
N THR A 70 18.07 -0.55 -25.90
CA THR A 70 17.74 0.76 -26.47
C THR A 70 18.95 1.44 -27.11
N GLN A 71 20.12 1.37 -26.46
CA GLN A 71 21.37 1.94 -27.01
C GLN A 71 21.82 1.20 -28.26
N GLU A 72 21.76 -0.13 -28.25
CA GLU A 72 22.08 -0.96 -29.42
C GLU A 72 21.13 -0.68 -30.57
N THR A 73 19.83 -0.60 -30.30
CA THR A 73 18.80 -0.22 -31.28
C THR A 73 19.08 1.17 -31.86
N SER A 74 19.40 2.15 -31.01
CA SER A 74 19.78 3.50 -31.45
C SER A 74 21.05 3.51 -32.31
N SER A 75 22.01 2.63 -32.04
CA SER A 75 23.23 2.52 -32.83
C SER A 75 22.98 1.96 -34.23
N LEU A 76 21.99 1.07 -34.39
CA LEU A 76 21.57 0.55 -35.69
C LEU A 76 20.85 1.60 -36.55
N LEU A 77 20.14 2.53 -35.90
CA LEU A 77 19.44 3.62 -36.59
C LEU A 77 20.36 4.79 -36.96
N MET A 78 21.57 4.86 -36.42
CA MET A 78 22.50 5.93 -36.77
C MET A 78 22.89 5.87 -38.26
N PRO A 79 22.86 7.01 -38.97
CA PRO A 79 23.29 7.05 -40.36
C PRO A 79 24.79 6.78 -40.43
N GLY A 80 25.18 5.67 -41.07
CA GLY A 80 26.57 5.27 -41.23
C GLY A 80 26.75 4.06 -42.15
N PRO A 81 27.99 3.66 -42.43
CA PRO A 81 28.27 2.43 -43.16
C PRO A 81 27.66 1.24 -42.40
N ARG A 82 26.76 0.50 -43.04
CA ARG A 82 26.15 -0.69 -42.44
C ARG A 82 27.24 -1.72 -42.15
N PRO A 83 27.53 -2.03 -40.88
CA PRO A 83 28.56 -2.99 -40.55
C PRO A 83 28.09 -4.40 -40.94
N SER A 84 29.01 -5.25 -41.37
CA SER A 84 28.72 -6.66 -41.62
C SER A 84 28.15 -7.32 -40.35
N GLY A 85 27.12 -8.16 -40.51
CA GLY A 85 26.42 -8.80 -39.40
C GLY A 85 25.31 -7.97 -38.75
N GLU A 86 24.78 -6.97 -39.45
CA GLU A 86 23.60 -6.21 -39.00
C GLU A 86 22.38 -7.10 -38.73
N GLU A 87 22.10 -8.11 -39.58
CA GLU A 87 21.00 -9.08 -39.35
C GLU A 87 21.15 -9.80 -38.00
N ARG A 88 22.36 -10.31 -37.69
CA ARG A 88 22.61 -10.99 -36.41
C ARG A 88 22.41 -10.06 -35.22
N ARG A 89 22.86 -8.81 -35.33
CA ARG A 89 22.62 -7.79 -34.29
C ARG A 89 21.13 -7.51 -34.11
N ARG A 90 20.35 -7.48 -35.19
CA ARG A 90 18.89 -7.28 -35.11
C ARG A 90 18.21 -8.45 -34.40
N GLU A 91 18.58 -9.68 -34.76
CA GLU A 91 18.09 -10.89 -34.09
C GLU A 91 18.46 -10.91 -32.60
N GLU A 92 19.69 -10.56 -32.25
CA GLU A 92 20.15 -10.45 -30.86
C GLU A 92 19.36 -9.40 -30.06
N ILE A 93 19.07 -8.24 -30.66
CA ILE A 93 18.26 -7.18 -30.03
C ILE A 93 16.82 -7.64 -29.79
N ALA A 94 16.19 -8.29 -30.77
CA ALA A 94 14.83 -8.80 -30.62
C ALA A 94 14.75 -9.86 -29.50
N ARG A 95 15.73 -10.77 -29.46
CA ARG A 95 15.83 -11.79 -28.41
C ARG A 95 16.00 -11.21 -27.02
N ARG A 96 16.88 -10.22 -26.85
CA ARG A 96 17.04 -9.55 -25.54
C ARG A 96 15.80 -8.76 -25.13
N GLN A 97 15.07 -8.20 -26.10
CA GLN A 97 13.80 -7.54 -25.82
C GLN A 97 12.73 -8.54 -25.36
N GLU A 98 12.74 -9.77 -25.88
CA GLU A 98 11.91 -10.88 -25.42
C GLU A 98 12.29 -11.35 -24.01
N GLU A 99 13.59 -11.51 -23.73
CA GLU A 99 14.11 -11.84 -22.39
C GLU A 99 13.63 -10.81 -21.34
N VAL A 100 13.69 -9.51 -21.65
CA VAL A 100 13.14 -8.45 -20.78
C VAL A 100 11.63 -8.60 -20.57
N ALA A 101 10.89 -9.03 -21.59
CA ALA A 101 9.45 -9.23 -21.48
C ALA A 101 9.08 -10.43 -20.59
N GLU A 102 9.82 -11.53 -20.72
CA GLU A 102 9.67 -12.73 -19.89
C GLU A 102 9.96 -12.40 -18.43
N GLU A 103 11.11 -11.77 -18.14
CA GLU A 103 11.50 -11.41 -16.78
C GLU A 103 10.53 -10.38 -16.14
N LEU A 104 9.99 -9.44 -16.92
CA LEU A 104 8.92 -8.54 -16.44
C LEU A 104 7.61 -9.28 -16.12
N GLY A 105 7.28 -10.33 -16.86
CA GLY A 105 6.10 -11.15 -16.60
C GLY A 105 6.26 -12.13 -15.43
N GLU A 106 7.50 -12.45 -15.06
CA GLU A 106 7.83 -13.27 -13.89
C GLU A 106 7.87 -12.49 -12.58
N LEU A 107 7.99 -11.16 -12.64
CA LEU A 107 7.83 -10.29 -11.49
C LEU A 107 6.39 -10.38 -10.97
N GLU A 108 6.18 -11.19 -9.93
CA GLU A 108 4.91 -11.27 -9.22
C GLU A 108 4.60 -9.91 -8.57
N ASP A 109 3.42 -9.36 -8.87
CA ASP A 109 2.79 -8.32 -8.06
C ASP A 109 1.94 -9.02 -6.96
N PRO A 110 2.45 -9.19 -5.73
CA PRO A 110 1.77 -9.95 -4.70
C PRO A 110 0.46 -9.29 -4.21
N GLU A 111 0.24 -8.00 -4.47
CA GLU A 111 -0.92 -7.26 -3.94
C GLU A 111 -1.77 -6.56 -5.01
N GLY A 112 -1.33 -6.48 -6.27
CA GLY A 112 -2.08 -5.89 -7.38
C GLY A 112 -2.23 -4.37 -7.31
N ASP A 113 -1.55 -3.75 -6.34
CA ASP A 113 -1.58 -2.31 -6.05
C ASP A 113 -0.21 -1.64 -6.28
N LEU A 114 0.79 -2.40 -6.77
CA LEU A 114 2.04 -1.82 -7.23
C LEU A 114 1.72 -0.86 -8.38
N LEU A 115 1.98 0.43 -8.15
CA LEU A 115 1.76 1.52 -9.10
C LEU A 115 2.52 1.35 -10.45
N GLY A 116 3.26 0.25 -10.62
CA GLY A 116 4.08 -0.08 -11.79
C GLY A 116 3.48 -1.01 -12.84
N ARG A 117 2.41 -1.77 -12.56
CA ARG A 117 1.78 -2.73 -13.51
C ARG A 117 2.81 -3.50 -14.38
N PRO A 118 3.64 -4.36 -13.77
CA PRO A 118 4.69 -5.09 -14.47
C PRO A 118 4.15 -5.89 -15.67
N GLU A 119 2.90 -6.35 -15.61
CA GLU A 119 2.22 -7.05 -16.69
C GLU A 119 2.01 -6.17 -17.92
N GLU A 120 1.60 -4.91 -17.76
CA GLU A 120 1.44 -3.98 -18.89
C GLU A 120 2.79 -3.67 -19.54
N MET A 121 3.86 -3.58 -18.73
CA MET A 121 5.23 -3.40 -19.23
C MET A 121 5.73 -4.66 -19.95
N ALA A 122 5.44 -5.85 -19.44
CA ALA A 122 5.78 -7.12 -20.06
C ALA A 122 5.08 -7.27 -21.42
N GLU A 123 3.78 -6.96 -21.49
CA GLU A 123 3.01 -6.98 -22.74
C GLU A 123 3.60 -6.04 -23.79
N GLU A 124 3.98 -4.82 -23.39
CA GLU A 124 4.61 -3.86 -24.29
C GLU A 124 6.01 -4.30 -24.74
N ALA A 125 6.81 -4.85 -23.83
CA ALA A 125 8.12 -5.42 -24.17
C ALA A 125 7.99 -6.56 -25.19
N ALA A 126 7.00 -7.45 -25.01
CA ALA A 126 6.72 -8.54 -25.94
C ALA A 126 6.20 -8.05 -27.30
N GLU A 127 5.45 -6.96 -27.34
CA GLU A 127 5.07 -6.32 -28.61
C GLU A 127 6.29 -5.72 -29.32
N LEU A 128 7.18 -5.05 -28.58
CA LEU A 128 8.41 -4.49 -29.12
C LEU A 128 9.34 -5.57 -29.67
N ALA A 129 9.50 -6.70 -28.96
CA ALA A 129 10.29 -7.84 -29.44
C ALA A 129 9.78 -8.36 -30.79
N ARG A 130 8.45 -8.58 -30.90
CA ARG A 130 7.81 -9.01 -32.15
C ARG A 130 7.98 -7.98 -33.26
N GLN A 131 7.85 -6.68 -32.96
CA GLN A 131 8.03 -5.63 -33.96
C GLN A 131 9.48 -5.58 -34.47
N LEU A 132 10.46 -5.71 -33.57
CA LEU A 132 11.88 -5.75 -33.91
C LEU A 132 12.25 -6.98 -34.77
N GLU A 133 11.60 -8.12 -34.54
CA GLU A 133 11.78 -9.33 -35.34
C GLU A 133 11.17 -9.19 -36.75
N LEU A 134 9.93 -8.68 -36.84
CA LEU A 134 9.16 -8.62 -38.09
C LEU A 134 9.55 -7.44 -38.99
N GLU A 135 9.68 -6.24 -38.41
CA GLU A 135 9.85 -4.98 -39.13
C GLU A 135 11.27 -4.43 -38.98
N GLY A 136 12.01 -4.90 -37.98
CA GLY A 136 13.31 -4.36 -37.61
C GLY A 136 13.22 -3.08 -36.77
N PRO A 137 14.37 -2.51 -36.39
CA PRO A 137 14.44 -1.29 -35.61
C PRO A 137 13.96 -0.09 -36.45
N THR A 138 13.03 0.68 -35.89
CA THR A 138 12.51 1.94 -36.43
C THR A 138 12.62 3.07 -35.38
N GLN A 139 12.39 4.32 -35.79
CA GLN A 139 12.37 5.43 -34.83
C GLN A 139 11.21 5.28 -33.83
N GLU A 140 10.07 4.75 -34.27
CA GLU A 140 8.92 4.48 -33.42
C GLU A 140 9.23 3.42 -32.36
N THR A 141 9.83 2.28 -32.76
CA THR A 141 10.23 1.24 -31.78
C THR A 141 11.22 1.79 -30.78
N LEU A 142 12.15 2.65 -31.21
CA LEU A 142 13.14 3.25 -30.31
C LEU A 142 12.51 4.24 -29.31
N GLU A 143 11.51 5.02 -29.73
CA GLU A 143 10.77 5.92 -28.84
C GLU A 143 9.99 5.14 -27.79
N ARG A 144 9.29 4.06 -28.20
CA ARG A 144 8.59 3.15 -27.29
C ARG A 144 9.54 2.49 -26.30
N GLN A 145 10.69 1.97 -26.75
CA GLN A 145 11.73 1.41 -25.88
C GLN A 145 12.22 2.42 -24.82
N ARG A 146 12.39 3.70 -25.18
CA ARG A 146 12.75 4.76 -24.20
C ARG A 146 11.63 5.05 -23.22
N GLN A 147 10.37 5.00 -23.65
CA GLN A 147 9.22 5.22 -22.78
C GLN A 147 9.03 4.07 -21.80
N LEU A 148 9.19 2.84 -22.28
CA LEU A 148 9.24 1.64 -21.44
C LEU A 148 10.36 1.73 -20.40
N PHE A 149 11.59 2.06 -20.82
CA PHE A 149 12.72 2.27 -19.90
C PHE A 149 12.42 3.29 -18.80
N ARG A 150 11.80 4.44 -19.13
CA ARG A 150 11.44 5.46 -18.13
C ARG A 150 10.42 4.92 -17.13
N ARG A 151 9.38 4.23 -17.60
CA ARG A 151 8.39 3.61 -16.70
C ARG A 151 9.02 2.56 -15.79
N MET A 152 9.97 1.76 -16.27
CA MET A 152 10.69 0.81 -15.40
C MET A 152 11.46 1.54 -14.30
N LEU A 153 12.12 2.67 -14.61
CA LEU A 153 12.81 3.47 -13.59
C LEU A 153 11.84 4.12 -12.60
N ASP A 154 10.71 4.63 -13.08
CA ASP A 154 9.68 5.24 -12.25
C ASP A 154 9.02 4.17 -11.35
N ALA A 155 8.79 2.96 -11.86
CA ALA A 155 8.28 1.82 -11.11
C ALA A 155 9.31 1.34 -10.06
N GLY A 156 10.59 1.23 -10.42
CA GLY A 156 11.66 0.89 -9.48
C GLY A 156 11.75 1.90 -8.33
N ARG A 157 11.68 3.21 -8.62
CA ARG A 157 11.61 4.24 -7.59
C ARG A 157 10.33 4.17 -6.76
N SER A 158 9.18 3.91 -7.38
CA SER A 158 7.91 3.78 -6.64
C SER A 158 7.97 2.63 -5.63
N LEU A 159 8.57 1.50 -6.01
CA LEU A 159 8.80 0.37 -5.11
C LEU A 159 9.73 0.73 -3.94
N GLU A 160 10.79 1.50 -4.21
CA GLU A 160 11.68 2.03 -3.17
C GLU A 160 10.99 3.07 -2.24
N ASP A 161 10.07 3.87 -2.78
CA ASP A 161 9.36 4.92 -2.05
C ASP A 161 8.19 4.35 -1.22
N GLU A 162 7.50 3.30 -1.70
CA GLU A 162 6.49 2.54 -0.94
C GLU A 162 7.06 1.94 0.36
N ASP A 163 8.35 1.57 0.37
CA ASP A 163 9.06 1.13 1.58
C ASP A 163 9.26 2.23 2.62
N LEU A 164 9.21 3.51 2.21
CA LEU A 164 9.66 4.64 3.03
C LEU A 164 8.54 5.34 3.82
N ASP A 165 7.28 5.37 3.37
CA ASP A 165 6.20 5.96 4.17
C ASP A 165 4.75 5.55 3.78
N PRO A 166 4.07 4.67 4.55
CA PRO A 166 2.65 4.35 4.33
C PRO A 166 1.69 5.53 4.59
N ASN A 167 2.19 6.71 4.99
CA ASN A 167 1.41 7.92 5.22
C ASN A 167 1.64 9.02 4.19
N GLU A 168 2.47 8.81 3.17
CA GLU A 168 2.75 9.87 2.19
C GLU A 168 1.57 10.03 1.24
N ARG A 169 0.78 11.09 1.47
CA ARG A 169 -0.34 11.44 0.61
C ARG A 169 0.15 12.05 -0.69
N GLU A 170 0.01 11.30 -1.78
CA GLU A 170 0.07 11.89 -3.11
C GLU A 170 -1.05 12.93 -3.31
N SER A 171 -0.65 14.16 -3.64
CA SER A 171 -1.59 15.23 -3.92
C SER A 171 -2.11 15.12 -5.35
N ARG A 172 -3.38 14.78 -5.53
CA ARG A 172 -4.04 14.79 -6.85
C ARG A 172 -4.53 16.19 -7.20
N GLU A 173 -4.29 16.62 -8.44
CA GLU A 173 -4.90 17.85 -8.97
C GLU A 173 -6.43 17.73 -8.97
N ALA A 174 -7.10 18.76 -8.46
CA ALA A 174 -8.55 18.77 -8.37
C ALA A 174 -9.19 18.90 -9.76
N THR A 175 -9.81 17.83 -10.25
CA THR A 175 -10.58 17.83 -11.52
C THR A 175 -11.95 18.54 -11.38
N ALA A 176 -12.37 18.86 -10.14
CA ALA A 176 -13.64 19.51 -9.90
C ALA A 176 -13.53 21.04 -10.10
N PRO A 177 -14.51 21.69 -10.79
CA PRO A 177 -14.57 23.15 -10.83
C PRO A 177 -14.69 23.68 -9.39
N PRO A 178 -14.11 24.86 -9.07
CA PRO A 178 -14.17 25.43 -7.73
C PRO A 178 -15.64 25.66 -7.36
N GLY A 179 -16.19 24.74 -6.57
CA GLY A 179 -17.53 24.83 -6.03
C GLY A 179 -17.56 25.93 -4.98
N ILE A 180 -18.64 26.71 -4.95
CA ILE A 180 -18.89 27.61 -3.83
C ILE A 180 -19.03 26.71 -2.60
N PRO A 181 -18.14 26.82 -1.59
CA PRO A 181 -18.24 25.98 -0.41
C PRO A 181 -19.60 26.23 0.25
N GLN A 182 -20.22 25.17 0.77
CA GLN A 182 -21.47 25.31 1.50
C GLN A 182 -21.28 26.30 2.66
N PRO A 183 -22.30 27.11 3.00
CA PRO A 183 -22.25 27.98 4.15
C PRO A 183 -21.80 27.18 5.37
N ILE A 184 -20.71 27.62 6.01
CA ILE A 184 -20.21 26.99 7.23
C ILE A 184 -21.35 27.04 8.25
N ASP A 185 -21.64 25.89 8.88
CA ASP A 185 -22.64 25.82 9.94
C ASP A 185 -22.28 26.87 11.02
N PRO A 186 -23.20 27.79 11.36
CA PRO A 186 -22.92 28.85 12.33
C PRO A 186 -22.52 28.31 13.70
N ASP A 187 -22.85 27.05 14.04
CA ASP A 187 -22.39 26.40 15.27
C ASP A 187 -20.89 26.07 15.24
N LEU A 188 -20.31 25.83 14.06
CA LEU A 188 -18.87 25.63 13.90
C LEU A 188 -18.09 26.94 14.11
N LEU A 189 -18.72 28.08 13.83
CA LEU A 189 -18.13 29.41 14.03
C LEU A 189 -18.16 29.87 15.50
N ARG A 190 -18.97 29.24 16.36
CA ARG A 190 -19.10 29.58 17.78
C ARG A 190 -17.94 29.10 18.65
N GLY A 191 -17.00 28.35 18.07
CA GLY A 191 -15.88 27.74 18.79
C GLY A 191 -16.33 26.60 19.69
N ARG A 192 -15.49 25.58 19.86
CA ARG A 192 -15.79 24.48 20.78
C ARG A 192 -15.80 25.02 22.22
N ARG A 193 -16.94 24.90 22.92
CA ARG A 193 -17.05 25.30 24.32
C ARG A 193 -16.19 24.43 25.24
N TYR A 194 -16.10 23.15 24.91
CA TYR A 194 -15.21 22.19 25.55
C TYR A 194 -14.11 21.80 24.55
N PRO A 195 -12.84 22.11 24.83
CA PRO A 195 -11.74 21.73 23.97
C PRO A 195 -11.66 20.21 23.85
N ALA A 196 -11.20 19.73 22.70
CA ALA A 196 -10.87 18.31 22.56
C ALA A 196 -9.77 17.94 23.58
N PRO A 197 -9.75 16.68 24.06
CA PRO A 197 -8.67 16.21 24.91
C PRO A 197 -7.31 16.40 24.25
N SER A 198 -6.27 16.66 25.04
CA SER A 198 -4.92 16.81 24.52
C SER A 198 -4.43 15.51 23.86
N GLU A 199 -3.64 15.66 22.81
CA GLU A 199 -3.11 14.52 22.05
C GLU A 199 -2.27 13.58 22.93
N ALA A 200 -1.54 14.13 23.90
CA ALA A 200 -0.80 13.36 24.90
C ALA A 200 -1.72 12.42 25.71
N LEU A 201 -2.90 12.91 26.13
CA LEU A 201 -3.87 12.10 26.87
C LEU A 201 -4.52 11.04 25.98
N LEU A 202 -4.77 11.35 24.70
CA LEU A 202 -5.32 10.39 23.75
C LEU A 202 -4.35 9.25 23.42
N ARG A 203 -3.04 9.52 23.39
CA ARG A 203 -2.01 8.49 23.13
C ARG A 203 -1.95 7.43 24.21
N GLU A 204 -2.22 7.79 25.46
CA GLU A 204 -2.30 6.87 26.60
C GLU A 204 -3.56 5.98 26.57
N LEU A 205 -4.56 6.33 25.74
CA LEU A 205 -5.81 5.59 25.62
C LEU A 205 -5.82 4.63 24.41
N PRO A 206 -6.40 3.42 24.55
CA PRO A 206 -6.62 2.50 23.43
C PRO A 206 -7.50 3.12 22.32
N LEU A 207 -7.21 2.77 21.06
CA LEU A 207 -7.83 3.36 19.85
C LEU A 207 -9.38 3.36 19.88
N PHE A 208 -9.99 2.28 20.36
CA PHE A 208 -11.45 2.16 20.48
C PHE A 208 -12.09 3.23 21.37
N TYR A 209 -11.41 3.66 22.44
CA TYR A 209 -11.94 4.68 23.34
C TYR A 209 -11.78 6.09 22.77
N ARG A 210 -10.87 6.32 21.82
CA ARG A 210 -10.65 7.63 21.21
C ARG A 210 -11.87 8.11 20.43
N SER A 211 -12.48 7.22 19.63
CA SER A 211 -13.68 7.55 18.86
C SER A 211 -14.87 7.90 19.76
N LEU A 212 -15.08 7.14 20.84
CA LEU A 212 -16.13 7.42 21.83
C LEU A 212 -15.93 8.75 22.55
N ILE A 213 -14.67 9.10 22.86
CA ILE A 213 -14.34 10.38 23.49
C ILE A 213 -14.61 11.54 22.53
N PHE A 214 -14.21 11.42 21.26
CA PHE A 214 -14.52 12.44 20.27
C PHE A 214 -16.03 12.60 20.08
N GLU A 215 -16.79 11.51 19.99
CA GLU A 215 -18.25 11.57 19.87
C GLU A 215 -18.89 12.20 21.12
N TYR A 216 -18.38 11.90 22.31
CA TYR A 216 -18.84 12.49 23.56
C TYR A 216 -18.60 14.00 23.60
N PHE A 217 -17.39 14.46 23.28
CA PHE A 217 -17.07 15.90 23.25
C PHE A 217 -17.82 16.63 22.13
N ASP A 218 -18.05 15.98 20.99
CA ASP A 218 -18.86 16.52 19.90
C ASP A 218 -20.32 16.67 20.34
N ARG A 219 -20.90 15.65 20.97
CA ARG A 219 -22.24 15.69 21.54
C ARG A 219 -22.36 16.74 22.65
N LEU A 220 -21.36 16.86 23.53
CA LEU A 220 -21.32 17.84 24.61
C LEU A 220 -21.26 19.28 24.08
N ASN A 221 -20.59 19.50 22.94
CA ASN A 221 -20.54 20.81 22.29
C ASN A 221 -21.81 21.14 21.49
N ARG A 222 -22.63 20.12 21.13
CA ARG A 222 -23.92 20.30 20.43
C ARG A 222 -25.11 20.54 21.36
N VAL A 223 -25.05 20.14 22.62
CA VAL A 223 -26.16 20.31 23.58
C VAL A 223 -26.08 21.71 24.22
N PRO A 224 -27.03 22.63 23.95
CA PRO A 224 -27.12 23.87 24.71
C PRO A 224 -27.51 23.56 26.17
N PRO A 225 -27.04 24.32 27.17
CA PRO A 225 -27.27 24.00 28.57
C PRO A 225 -28.77 24.00 28.88
N ALA A 226 -29.22 22.98 29.61
CA ALA A 226 -30.54 22.89 30.25
C ALA A 226 -30.70 24.01 31.29
N GLY A 227 -30.93 25.23 30.81
CA GLY A 227 -30.99 26.46 31.60
C GLY A 227 -31.15 27.74 30.77
N ALA A 228 -31.07 27.67 29.43
CA ALA A 228 -31.27 28.85 28.57
C ALA A 228 -32.73 29.04 28.11
N GLU A 229 -33.66 28.12 28.38
CA GLU A 229 -35.07 28.24 27.97
C GLU A 229 -35.99 28.86 29.03
N ALA A 230 -35.48 29.22 30.22
CA ALA A 230 -36.29 29.79 31.29
C ALA A 230 -36.14 31.30 31.45
N ARG A 231 -36.00 32.09 30.37
CA ARG A 231 -36.12 33.57 30.40
C ARG A 231 -36.39 34.19 29.02
N ARG A 232 -37.50 33.80 28.40
CA ARG A 232 -38.29 34.52 27.37
C ARG A 232 -39.70 33.91 27.51
N GLU A 233 -40.80 34.58 27.82
CA GLU A 233 -41.37 35.91 27.52
C GLU A 233 -42.53 36.12 28.55
N PRO A 234 -43.36 37.20 28.50
CA PRO A 234 -43.25 38.48 27.79
C PRO A 234 -43.01 39.70 28.71
#